data_AF-A0A0D8FV05-F1
#
_entry.id   AF-A0A0D8FV05-F1
#
_cell.length_a   1.000
_cell.length_b   1.000
_cell.length_c   1.000
_cell.angle_alpha   90.00
_cell.angle_beta   90.00
_cell.angle_gamma   90.00
#
_symmetry.space_group_name_H-M   'P 1'
#
loop_
_entity.id
_entity.type
_entity.pdbx_description
1 polymer ?
#
loop_
_entity_poly.entity_id
_entity_poly.type
_entity_poly.pdbx_seq_one_letter_code
_entity_poly.pdbx_strand_id
1 'polypeptide(L)'
;MTTSAKLRGLGQGNTITLGNCEIYAPEILVTLPIIIRCRTHHEGDTNCQLQRRSRLRRAWDHQLESIIDTIDVDPGTIEVAFAELAASPDPNSRLISARSERCPLRVLTELANDWWWEVRAGVASNARCPHQVQHTLAIDDNPWVRRALAENQNTDSACIDILAKDSDFGVRDAAAEHPRCSKDSLVKLASDGRWEIRRSIAKRQDAPLTALALLASDPEPWVRFFVAANPTTSSHLRQRLEQDSNTKVRSMARHASTPAAKVANALAFGLNQLPARGVSADDPHKL
;
A
#
# COMPACT_ATOMS: atom_id res chain seq x y z
N MET A 1 9.68 -37.17 -2.04
CA MET A 1 8.60 -38.17 -1.90
C MET A 1 7.28 -37.43 -2.06
N THR A 2 6.64 -37.63 -3.20
CA THR A 2 5.38 -37.02 -3.62
C THR A 2 4.24 -37.52 -2.74
N THR A 3 3.65 -36.64 -1.93
CA THR A 3 2.42 -36.95 -1.18
C THR A 3 1.22 -36.62 -2.08
N SER A 4 0.82 -37.57 -2.92
CA SER A 4 -0.42 -37.46 -3.69
C SER A 4 -1.62 -37.60 -2.76
N ALA A 5 -2.45 -36.57 -2.69
CA ALA A 5 -3.79 -36.67 -2.13
C ALA A 5 -4.68 -37.43 -3.15
N LYS A 6 -5.06 -38.67 -2.84
CA LYS A 6 -6.08 -39.40 -3.59
C LYS A 6 -7.45 -39.11 -2.98
N LEU A 7 -8.31 -38.43 -3.72
CA LEU A 7 -9.75 -38.40 -3.46
C LEU A 7 -10.33 -39.79 -3.79
N ARG A 8 -10.79 -40.54 -2.79
CA ARG A 8 -11.60 -41.74 -2.99
C ARG A 8 -12.99 -41.51 -2.42
N GLY A 9 -13.98 -41.76 -3.29
CA GLY A 9 -15.31 -42.28 -2.93
C GLY A 9 -16.23 -41.31 -2.21
N LEU A 10 -17.20 -40.78 -2.95
CA LEU A 10 -18.44 -40.19 -2.42
C LEU A 10 -19.13 -41.19 -1.49
N GLY A 11 -19.06 -40.93 -0.18
CA GLY A 11 -19.70 -41.71 0.88
C GLY A 11 -19.63 -40.92 2.19
N GLN A 12 -20.79 -40.69 2.80
CA GLN A 12 -21.07 -39.84 3.95
C GLN A 12 -19.94 -39.77 5.01
N GLY A 13 -19.40 -38.56 5.24
CA GLY A 13 -18.45 -38.23 6.32
C GLY A 13 -17.15 -37.61 5.83
N ASN A 14 -17.15 -36.31 5.50
CA ASN A 14 -15.96 -35.59 5.01
C ASN A 14 -14.98 -35.29 6.16
N THR A 15 -13.95 -36.12 6.31
CA THR A 15 -12.81 -35.85 7.22
C THR A 15 -11.56 -35.64 6.37
N ILE A 16 -10.88 -34.51 6.55
CA ILE A 16 -9.56 -34.26 5.94
C ILE A 16 -8.50 -34.48 7.01
N THR A 17 -7.58 -35.41 6.76
CA THR A 17 -6.43 -35.68 7.63
C THR A 17 -5.20 -34.92 7.13
N LEU A 18 -4.65 -34.05 8.01
CA LEU A 18 -3.38 -33.35 7.80
C LEU A 18 -2.43 -33.76 8.93
N GLY A 19 -1.55 -34.72 8.66
CA GLY A 19 -0.66 -35.28 9.67
C GLY A 19 -1.42 -35.98 10.81
N ASN A 20 -1.07 -35.70 12.07
CA ASN A 20 -1.67 -36.33 13.26
C ASN A 20 -2.97 -35.64 13.74
N CYS A 21 -3.56 -34.75 12.95
CA CYS A 21 -4.79 -34.04 13.29
C CYS A 21 -5.92 -34.47 12.35
N GLU A 22 -7.03 -34.93 12.94
CA GLU A 22 -8.28 -35.19 12.24
C GLU A 22 -9.15 -33.93 12.27
N ILE A 23 -9.51 -33.42 11.10
CA ILE A 23 -10.42 -32.27 10.96
C ILE A 23 -11.76 -32.80 10.48
N TYR A 24 -12.76 -32.72 11.36
CA TYR A 24 -14.14 -33.11 11.07
C TYR A 24 -14.87 -31.93 10.43
N ALA A 25 -15.37 -32.09 9.21
CA ALA A 25 -16.19 -31.10 8.53
C ALA A 25 -17.59 -31.70 8.31
N PRO A 26 -18.58 -31.43 9.19
CA PRO A 26 -19.96 -31.68 8.83
C PRO A 26 -20.39 -30.64 7.79
N GLU A 27 -21.36 -31.03 6.98
CA GLU A 27 -21.95 -30.30 5.86
C GLU A 27 -22.00 -28.78 6.07
N ILE A 28 -21.46 -28.05 5.08
CA ILE A 28 -21.75 -26.65 4.73
C ILE A 28 -21.76 -25.69 5.92
N LEU A 29 -20.68 -24.90 6.04
CA LEU A 29 -20.71 -23.47 6.42
C LEU A 29 -21.87 -23.02 7.33
N VAL A 30 -22.00 -23.55 8.56
CA VAL A 30 -22.87 -22.90 9.55
C VAL A 30 -22.30 -23.06 10.98
N THR A 31 -22.19 -21.92 11.66
CA THR A 31 -21.96 -21.71 13.11
C THR A 31 -20.55 -21.83 13.72
N LEU A 32 -19.83 -20.69 13.71
CA LEU A 32 -18.89 -20.20 14.76
C LEU A 32 -17.84 -21.20 15.34
N PRO A 33 -17.10 -20.82 16.39
CA PRO A 33 -15.64 -20.90 16.40
C PRO A 33 -15.10 -22.33 16.36
N ILE A 34 -13.95 -22.56 15.71
CA ILE A 34 -13.22 -23.82 15.89
C ILE A 34 -12.76 -23.90 17.35
N ILE A 35 -13.55 -24.58 18.19
CA ILE A 35 -13.13 -24.99 19.53
C ILE A 35 -12.16 -26.15 19.33
N ILE A 36 -10.87 -25.83 19.19
CA ILE A 36 -9.80 -26.83 19.28
C ILE A 36 -9.68 -27.24 20.76
N ARG A 37 -10.36 -28.32 21.17
CA ARG A 37 -10.09 -28.96 22.47
C ARG A 37 -8.69 -29.57 22.44
N CYS A 38 -7.73 -28.87 23.04
CA CYS A 38 -6.40 -29.40 23.27
C CYS A 38 -6.45 -30.39 24.45
N ARG A 39 -6.02 -31.64 24.24
CA ARG A 39 -6.10 -32.73 25.24
C ARG A 39 -5.12 -32.62 26.41
N THR A 40 -4.38 -31.53 26.56
CA THR A 40 -3.33 -31.41 27.59
C THR A 40 -3.27 -30.03 28.25
N HIS A 41 -3.96 -29.92 29.40
CA HIS A 41 -3.62 -29.21 30.64
C HIS A 41 -3.46 -27.67 30.73
N HIS A 42 -4.06 -27.19 31.84
CA HIS A 42 -3.97 -25.98 32.67
C HIS A 42 -4.18 -24.56 32.11
N GLU A 43 -5.30 -23.99 32.56
CA GLU A 43 -5.72 -22.59 32.54
C GLU A 43 -4.73 -21.71 33.31
N GLY A 44 -4.07 -20.76 32.63
CA GLY A 44 -3.28 -19.75 33.34
C GLY A 44 -2.25 -18.98 32.52
N ASP A 45 -1.84 -19.47 31.35
CA ASP A 45 -0.67 -18.90 30.65
C ASP A 45 -1.05 -18.01 29.44
N THR A 46 -1.16 -16.71 29.68
CA THR A 46 -1.60 -15.69 28.69
C THR A 46 -0.62 -15.54 27.51
N ASN A 47 0.67 -15.86 27.72
CA ASN A 47 1.72 -15.77 26.70
C ASN A 47 1.61 -16.90 25.65
N CYS A 48 1.16 -18.09 26.09
CA CYS A 48 0.88 -19.24 25.21
C CYS A 48 -0.34 -18.99 24.31
N GLN A 49 -1.34 -18.24 24.79
CA GLN A 49 -2.52 -17.88 23.99
C GLN A 49 -2.21 -16.85 22.88
N LEU A 50 -1.35 -15.86 23.14
CA LEU A 50 -0.94 -14.86 22.15
C LEU A 50 -0.01 -15.46 21.07
N GLN A 51 0.92 -16.34 21.46
CA GLN A 51 1.75 -17.07 20.51
C GLN A 51 0.96 -18.10 19.70
N ARG A 52 -0.05 -18.76 20.29
CA ARG A 52 -0.98 -19.62 19.54
C ARG A 52 -1.87 -18.81 18.60
N ARG A 53 -2.40 -17.66 19.01
CA ARG A 53 -3.17 -16.77 18.13
C ARG A 53 -2.36 -16.29 16.93
N SER A 54 -1.10 -15.90 17.11
CA SER A 54 -0.24 -15.46 16.01
C SER A 54 0.25 -16.61 15.10
N ARG A 55 0.38 -17.83 15.63
CA ARG A 55 0.67 -19.04 14.83
C ARG A 55 -0.56 -19.57 14.11
N LEU A 56 -1.74 -19.54 14.74
CA LEU A 56 -3.02 -19.90 14.12
C LEU A 56 -3.43 -18.86 13.09
N ARG A 57 -3.19 -17.57 13.34
CA ARG A 57 -3.38 -16.49 12.36
C ARG A 57 -2.47 -16.71 11.14
N ARG A 58 -1.16 -16.89 11.35
CA ARG A 58 -0.26 -17.23 10.23
C ARG A 58 -0.62 -18.55 9.54
N ALA A 59 -1.06 -19.57 10.28
CA ALA A 59 -1.48 -20.83 9.67
C ALA A 59 -2.79 -20.69 8.88
N TRP A 60 -3.73 -19.84 9.33
CA TRP A 60 -5.00 -19.58 8.67
C TRP A 60 -4.84 -18.64 7.48
N ASP A 61 -4.01 -17.61 7.59
CA ASP A 61 -3.61 -16.73 6.49
C ASP A 61 -2.91 -17.54 5.40
N HIS A 62 -1.96 -18.39 5.78
CA HIS A 62 -1.21 -19.22 4.84
C HIS A 62 -2.06 -20.40 4.31
N GLN A 63 -3.09 -20.85 5.04
CA GLN A 63 -4.07 -21.83 4.55
C GLN A 63 -5.11 -21.18 3.63
N LEU A 64 -5.59 -19.96 3.88
CA LEU A 64 -6.51 -19.23 3.01
C LEU A 64 -5.81 -18.78 1.73
N GLU A 65 -4.59 -18.23 1.83
CA GLU A 65 -3.74 -17.91 0.68
C GLU A 65 -3.44 -19.19 -0.13
N SER A 66 -3.11 -20.30 0.55
CA SER A 66 -2.94 -21.59 -0.12
C SER A 66 -4.24 -22.11 -0.75
N ILE A 67 -5.39 -22.03 -0.08
CA ILE A 67 -6.69 -22.50 -0.64
C ILE A 67 -7.08 -21.66 -1.85
N ILE A 68 -6.85 -20.36 -1.80
CA ILE A 68 -7.05 -19.43 -2.91
C ILE A 68 -6.12 -19.83 -4.06
N ASP A 69 -4.81 -19.97 -3.84
CA ASP A 69 -3.83 -20.26 -4.89
C ASP A 69 -3.85 -21.69 -5.46
N THR A 70 -4.35 -22.68 -4.70
CA THR A 70 -4.23 -24.10 -5.07
C THR A 70 -5.46 -24.65 -5.78
N ILE A 71 -6.59 -23.93 -5.78
CA ILE A 71 -7.85 -24.43 -6.35
C ILE A 71 -8.19 -23.57 -7.58
N ASP A 72 -8.39 -24.26 -8.70
CA ASP A 72 -9.05 -23.75 -9.90
C ASP A 72 -10.55 -23.59 -9.57
N VAL A 73 -10.83 -22.65 -8.67
CA VAL A 73 -12.18 -22.43 -8.14
C VAL A 73 -13.00 -21.73 -9.21
N ASP A 74 -14.21 -22.20 -9.46
CA ASP A 74 -15.15 -21.48 -10.31
C ASP A 74 -15.33 -20.04 -9.78
N PRO A 75 -15.51 -19.04 -10.67
CA PRO A 75 -15.67 -17.65 -10.27
C PRO A 75 -16.81 -17.42 -9.26
N GLY A 76 -17.86 -18.24 -9.28
CA GLY A 76 -19.01 -18.12 -8.36
C GLY A 76 -18.64 -18.46 -6.92
N THR A 77 -17.88 -19.53 -6.71
CA THR A 77 -17.42 -19.91 -5.35
C THR A 77 -16.43 -18.89 -4.79
N ILE A 78 -15.60 -18.26 -5.63
CA ILE A 78 -14.72 -17.15 -5.20
C ILE A 78 -15.58 -15.98 -4.71
N GLU A 79 -16.63 -15.61 -5.44
CA GLU A 79 -17.53 -14.53 -5.02
C GLU A 79 -18.19 -14.81 -3.68
N VAL A 80 -18.70 -16.02 -3.46
CA VAL A 80 -19.35 -16.40 -2.19
C VAL A 80 -18.34 -16.36 -1.03
N ALA A 81 -17.13 -16.89 -1.21
CA ALA A 81 -16.11 -16.90 -0.16
C ALA A 81 -15.70 -15.47 0.26
N PHE A 82 -15.50 -14.56 -0.70
CA PHE A 82 -15.17 -13.17 -0.37
C PHE A 82 -16.36 -12.42 0.24
N ALA A 83 -17.59 -12.73 -0.17
CA ALA A 83 -18.79 -12.15 0.44
C ALA A 83 -18.95 -12.58 1.91
N GLU A 84 -18.68 -13.85 2.23
CA GLU A 84 -18.70 -14.34 3.62
C GLU A 84 -17.63 -13.65 4.48
N LEU A 85 -16.40 -13.55 3.96
CA LEU A 85 -15.33 -12.84 4.65
C LEU A 85 -15.65 -11.35 4.84
N ALA A 86 -16.28 -10.71 3.86
CA ALA A 86 -16.74 -9.31 3.93
C ALA A 86 -17.92 -9.12 4.91
N ALA A 87 -18.75 -10.14 5.12
CA ALA A 87 -19.82 -10.13 6.11
C ALA A 87 -19.33 -10.48 7.53
N SER A 88 -18.07 -10.89 7.70
CA SER A 88 -17.53 -11.29 8.99
C SER A 88 -17.56 -10.14 10.00
N PRO A 89 -17.96 -10.40 11.27
CA PRO A 89 -17.88 -9.39 12.33
C PRO A 89 -16.42 -9.01 12.66
N ASP A 90 -15.47 -9.90 12.38
CA ASP A 90 -14.05 -9.65 12.62
C ASP A 90 -13.47 -8.73 11.51
N PRO A 91 -12.95 -7.54 11.85
CA PRO A 91 -12.40 -6.60 10.87
C PRO A 91 -11.17 -7.17 10.14
N ASN A 92 -10.42 -8.11 10.73
CA ASN A 92 -9.27 -8.70 10.05
C ASN A 92 -9.72 -9.57 8.86
N SER A 93 -10.79 -10.35 9.01
CA SER A 93 -11.37 -11.15 7.94
C SER A 93 -11.83 -10.29 6.76
N ARG A 94 -12.46 -9.14 7.05
CA ARG A 94 -12.86 -8.17 6.02
C ARG A 94 -11.64 -7.50 5.36
N LEU A 95 -10.61 -7.20 6.14
CA LEU A 95 -9.36 -6.62 5.64
C LEU A 95 -8.63 -7.56 4.67
N ILE A 96 -8.61 -8.86 4.93
CA ILE A 96 -8.05 -9.88 4.01
C ILE A 96 -8.76 -9.79 2.65
N SER A 97 -10.09 -9.70 2.66
CA SER A 97 -10.88 -9.51 1.44
C SER A 97 -10.54 -8.19 0.74
N ALA A 98 -10.46 -7.10 1.49
CA ALA A 98 -10.17 -5.78 0.95
C ALA A 98 -8.79 -5.70 0.26
N ARG A 99 -7.79 -6.43 0.74
CA ARG A 99 -6.41 -6.42 0.19
C ARG A 99 -6.17 -7.44 -0.91
N SER A 100 -7.03 -8.43 -1.07
CA SER A 100 -6.83 -9.50 -2.05
C SER A 100 -7.03 -9.00 -3.48
N GLU A 101 -6.10 -9.31 -4.38
CA GLU A 101 -6.23 -9.06 -5.82
C GLU A 101 -7.32 -9.92 -6.49
N ARG A 102 -7.78 -10.97 -5.80
CA ARG A 102 -8.85 -11.85 -6.25
C ARG A 102 -10.23 -11.44 -5.74
N CYS A 103 -10.29 -10.43 -4.88
CA CYS A 103 -11.55 -9.90 -4.38
C CYS A 103 -12.41 -9.38 -5.54
N PRO A 104 -13.67 -9.83 -5.67
CA PRO A 104 -14.59 -9.32 -6.67
C PRO A 104 -14.82 -7.80 -6.48
N LEU A 105 -14.94 -7.06 -7.58
CA LEU A 105 -15.12 -5.60 -7.55
C LEU A 105 -16.37 -5.18 -6.76
N ARG A 106 -17.43 -6.01 -6.81
CA ARG A 106 -18.65 -5.79 -6.02
C ARG A 106 -18.35 -5.79 -4.52
N VAL A 107 -17.61 -6.78 -4.03
CA VAL A 107 -17.24 -6.90 -2.61
C VAL A 107 -16.34 -5.74 -2.20
N LEU A 108 -15.37 -5.34 -3.04
CA LEU A 108 -14.55 -4.15 -2.78
C LEU A 108 -15.38 -2.86 -2.69
N THR A 109 -16.44 -2.74 -3.50
CA THR A 109 -17.35 -1.59 -3.47
C THR A 109 -18.13 -1.52 -2.16
N GLU A 110 -18.56 -2.67 -1.64
CA GLU A 110 -19.23 -2.78 -0.34
C GLU A 110 -18.25 -2.44 0.82
N LEU A 111 -17.05 -3.03 0.81
CA LEU A 111 -16.00 -2.80 1.82
C LEU A 111 -15.44 -1.37 1.81
N ALA A 112 -15.60 -0.60 0.73
CA ALA A 112 -15.22 0.81 0.69
C ALA A 112 -16.04 1.67 1.68
N ASN A 113 -17.19 1.18 2.15
CA ASN A 113 -18.04 1.84 3.14
C ASN A 113 -17.94 1.18 4.53
N ASP A 114 -16.89 0.36 4.76
CA ASP A 114 -16.73 -0.31 6.05
C ASP A 114 -16.58 0.69 7.19
N TRP A 115 -17.19 0.37 8.32
CA TRP A 115 -17.07 1.16 9.55
C TRP A 115 -15.64 1.23 10.07
N TRP A 116 -14.80 0.23 9.78
CA TRP A 116 -13.40 0.18 10.18
C TRP A 116 -12.49 0.78 9.10
N TRP A 117 -11.76 1.84 9.47
CA TRP A 117 -10.93 2.59 8.52
C TRP A 117 -9.82 1.73 7.88
N GLU A 118 -9.27 0.74 8.58
CA GLU A 118 -8.21 -0.11 7.99
C GLU A 118 -8.74 -0.96 6.84
N VAL A 119 -10.02 -1.37 6.91
CA VAL A 119 -10.66 -2.12 5.82
C VAL A 119 -10.82 -1.22 4.60
N ARG A 120 -11.29 0.01 4.80
CA ARG A 120 -11.37 1.02 3.72
C ARG A 120 -10.01 1.36 3.13
N ALA A 121 -8.97 1.48 3.98
CA ALA A 121 -7.58 1.66 3.54
C ALA A 121 -7.08 0.44 2.75
N GLY A 122 -7.49 -0.77 3.14
CA GLY A 122 -7.28 -2.00 2.38
C GLY A 122 -7.82 -1.90 0.96
N VAL A 123 -9.08 -1.47 0.81
CA VAL A 123 -9.70 -1.22 -0.50
C VAL A 123 -8.94 -0.15 -1.27
N ALA A 124 -8.61 0.98 -0.63
CA ALA A 124 -7.88 2.08 -1.25
C ALA A 124 -6.51 1.67 -1.79
N SER A 125 -5.78 0.80 -1.06
CA SER A 125 -4.48 0.28 -1.46
C SER A 125 -4.54 -0.85 -2.50
N ASN A 126 -5.72 -1.43 -2.74
CA ASN A 126 -5.87 -2.58 -3.64
C ASN A 126 -5.64 -2.15 -5.10
N ALA A 127 -4.82 -2.91 -5.84
CA ALA A 127 -4.55 -2.63 -7.26
C ALA A 127 -5.83 -2.63 -8.11
N ARG A 128 -6.90 -3.31 -7.67
CA ARG A 128 -8.22 -3.37 -8.31
C ARG A 128 -9.25 -2.44 -7.65
N CYS A 129 -8.82 -1.45 -6.87
CA CYS A 129 -9.70 -0.46 -6.24
C CYS A 129 -10.69 0.12 -7.28
N PRO A 130 -12.01 -0.11 -7.12
CA PRO A 130 -12.98 0.27 -8.14
C PRO A 130 -13.03 1.79 -8.34
N HIS A 131 -12.94 2.26 -9.58
CA HIS A 131 -13.00 3.70 -9.93
C HIS A 131 -14.18 4.43 -9.27
N GLN A 132 -15.34 3.76 -9.17
CA GLN A 132 -16.58 4.31 -8.61
C GLN A 132 -16.46 4.71 -7.14
N VAL A 133 -15.57 4.08 -6.36
CA VAL A 133 -15.39 4.38 -4.93
C VAL A 133 -14.17 5.26 -4.64
N GLN A 134 -13.27 5.44 -5.61
CA GLN A 134 -12.04 6.23 -5.39
C GLN A 134 -12.34 7.67 -4.97
N HIS A 135 -13.36 8.31 -5.54
CA HIS A 135 -13.74 9.67 -5.13
C HIS A 135 -14.17 9.72 -3.65
N THR A 136 -14.98 8.75 -3.19
CA THR A 136 -15.39 8.64 -1.79
C THR A 136 -14.19 8.43 -0.88
N LEU A 137 -13.27 7.53 -1.26
CA LEU A 137 -12.04 7.26 -0.50
C LEU A 137 -11.06 8.45 -0.50
N ALA A 138 -11.07 9.28 -1.54
CA ALA A 138 -10.24 10.48 -1.64
C ALA A 138 -10.67 11.60 -0.67
N ILE A 139 -11.93 11.59 -0.23
CA ILE A 139 -12.49 12.52 0.76
C ILE A 139 -12.83 11.83 2.08
N ASP A 140 -12.32 10.61 2.31
CA ASP A 140 -12.55 9.85 3.55
C ASP A 140 -12.10 10.66 4.76
N ASP A 141 -12.81 10.57 5.88
CA ASP A 141 -12.44 11.30 7.11
C ASP A 141 -11.05 10.90 7.63
N ASN A 142 -10.63 9.65 7.39
CA ASN A 142 -9.39 9.12 7.90
C ASN A 142 -8.20 9.37 6.94
N PRO A 143 -7.13 10.06 7.40
CA PRO A 143 -5.99 10.39 6.55
C PRO A 143 -5.21 9.17 6.06
N TRP A 144 -5.22 8.04 6.79
CA TRP A 144 -4.55 6.81 6.32
C TRP A 144 -5.27 6.18 5.13
N VAL A 145 -6.61 6.29 5.05
CA VAL A 145 -7.37 5.84 3.88
C VAL A 145 -7.01 6.70 2.65
N ARG A 146 -7.05 8.03 2.83
CA ARG A 146 -6.70 8.99 1.78
C ARG A 146 -5.26 8.81 1.28
N ARG A 147 -4.32 8.57 2.21
CA ARG A 147 -2.92 8.29 1.89
C ARG A 147 -2.76 6.97 1.13
N ALA A 148 -3.43 5.89 1.57
CA ALA A 148 -3.40 4.61 0.87
C ALA A 148 -3.90 4.74 -0.58
N LEU A 149 -4.90 5.59 -0.82
CA LEU A 149 -5.37 5.90 -2.17
C LEU A 149 -4.32 6.71 -2.95
N ALA A 150 -3.68 7.71 -2.33
CA ALA A 150 -2.63 8.51 -2.97
C ALA A 150 -1.41 7.67 -3.39
N GLU A 151 -1.08 6.63 -2.63
CA GLU A 151 0.04 5.72 -2.91
C GLU A 151 -0.31 4.65 -3.98
N ASN A 152 -1.59 4.43 -4.26
CA ASN A 152 -2.05 3.43 -5.24
C ASN A 152 -1.87 3.93 -6.68
N GLN A 153 -1.03 3.23 -7.46
CA GLN A 153 -0.70 3.56 -8.85
C GLN A 153 -1.89 3.58 -9.82
N ASN A 154 -2.99 2.92 -9.44
CA ASN A 154 -4.20 2.85 -10.25
C ASN A 154 -5.23 3.95 -9.90
N THR A 155 -4.91 4.85 -8.96
CA THR A 155 -5.77 5.97 -8.60
C THR A 155 -5.93 6.96 -9.76
N ASP A 156 -7.15 7.43 -9.95
CA ASP A 156 -7.51 8.38 -11.00
C ASP A 156 -6.88 9.74 -10.77
N SER A 157 -6.46 10.41 -11.85
CA SER A 157 -5.82 11.72 -11.79
C SER A 157 -6.67 12.77 -11.06
N ALA A 158 -7.99 12.74 -11.27
CA ALA A 158 -8.92 13.64 -10.57
C ALA A 158 -8.89 13.43 -9.04
N CYS A 159 -8.78 12.18 -8.58
CA CYS A 159 -8.65 11.87 -7.15
C CYS A 159 -7.28 12.31 -6.62
N ILE A 160 -6.20 12.10 -7.37
CA ILE A 160 -4.87 12.61 -7.00
C ILE A 160 -4.85 14.14 -6.88
N ASP A 161 -5.56 14.86 -7.75
CA ASP A 161 -5.66 16.33 -7.68
C ASP A 161 -6.49 16.83 -6.49
N ILE A 162 -7.40 16.01 -5.96
CA ILE A 162 -8.08 16.25 -4.68
C ILE A 162 -7.07 16.07 -3.54
N LEU A 163 -6.37 14.92 -3.52
CA LEU A 163 -5.39 14.54 -2.49
C LEU A 163 -4.17 15.47 -2.45
N ALA A 164 -3.79 16.09 -3.57
CA ALA A 164 -2.75 17.11 -3.63
C ALA A 164 -3.10 18.38 -2.81
N LYS A 165 -4.38 18.58 -2.46
CA LYS A 165 -4.86 19.72 -1.65
C LYS A 165 -5.21 19.31 -0.22
N ASP A 166 -4.87 18.08 0.18
CA ASP A 166 -5.24 17.53 1.48
C ASP A 166 -4.69 18.35 2.65
N SER A 167 -5.36 18.35 3.79
CA SER A 167 -4.84 18.95 5.02
C SER A 167 -3.63 18.20 5.59
N ASP A 168 -3.60 16.87 5.42
CA ASP A 168 -2.54 16.01 5.93
C ASP A 168 -1.32 16.05 5.00
N PHE A 169 -0.13 16.23 5.58
CA PHE A 169 1.09 16.36 4.80
C PHE A 169 1.52 15.04 4.16
N GLY A 170 1.23 13.89 4.79
CA GLY A 170 1.58 12.57 4.27
C GLY A 170 0.75 12.22 3.04
N VAL A 171 -0.52 12.64 3.03
CA VAL A 171 -1.38 12.53 1.83
C VAL A 171 -0.86 13.41 0.70
N ARG A 172 -0.51 14.67 0.98
CA ARG A 172 0.04 15.58 -0.04
C ARG A 172 1.38 15.13 -0.59
N ASP A 173 2.26 14.58 0.25
CA ASP A 173 3.56 14.04 -0.19
C ASP A 173 3.37 12.83 -1.13
N ALA A 174 2.50 11.88 -0.75
CA ALA A 174 2.14 10.76 -1.63
C ALA A 174 1.54 11.23 -2.97
N ALA A 175 0.63 12.21 -2.93
CA ALA A 175 0.08 12.81 -4.15
C ALA A 175 1.14 13.54 -4.99
N ALA A 176 2.12 14.20 -4.36
CA ALA A 176 3.23 14.87 -5.04
C ALA A 176 4.16 13.88 -5.75
N GLU A 177 4.36 12.68 -5.21
CA GLU A 177 5.16 11.61 -5.81
C GLU A 177 4.39 10.81 -6.88
N HIS A 178 3.05 10.88 -6.87
CA HIS A 178 2.23 10.06 -7.77
C HIS A 178 2.42 10.42 -9.27
N PRO A 179 2.62 9.44 -10.17
CA PRO A 179 2.87 9.72 -11.60
C PRO A 179 1.73 10.46 -12.32
N ARG A 180 0.49 10.30 -11.84
CA ARG A 180 -0.71 10.94 -12.42
C ARG A 180 -1.06 12.30 -11.81
N CYS A 181 -0.23 12.84 -10.91
CA CYS A 181 -0.45 14.17 -10.36
C CYS A 181 -0.38 15.22 -11.46
N SER A 182 -1.40 16.09 -11.56
CA SER A 182 -1.44 17.06 -12.64
C SER A 182 -0.33 18.09 -12.50
N LYS A 183 0.10 18.66 -13.64
CA LYS A 183 1.09 19.74 -13.66
C LYS A 183 0.66 20.94 -12.83
N ASP A 184 -0.64 21.26 -12.81
CA ASP A 184 -1.18 22.37 -12.03
C ASP A 184 -1.11 22.10 -10.52
N SER A 185 -1.40 20.87 -10.09
CA SER A 185 -1.23 20.45 -8.71
C SER A 185 0.24 20.49 -8.29
N LEU A 186 1.16 20.01 -9.14
CA LEU A 186 2.60 20.08 -8.89
C LEU A 186 3.11 21.53 -8.76
N VAL A 187 2.60 22.47 -9.58
CA VAL A 187 2.95 23.89 -9.46
C VAL A 187 2.45 24.48 -8.14
N LYS A 188 1.26 24.11 -7.67
CA LYS A 188 0.74 24.55 -6.36
C LYS A 188 1.55 23.97 -5.21
N LEU A 189 1.83 22.67 -5.25
CA LEU A 189 2.64 21.98 -4.25
C LEU A 189 4.09 22.48 -4.21
N ALA A 190 4.60 23.11 -5.29
CA ALA A 190 5.92 23.74 -5.30
C ALA A 190 6.02 24.93 -4.33
N SER A 191 4.89 25.41 -3.80
CA SER A 191 4.81 26.42 -2.76
C SER A 191 4.30 25.86 -1.42
N ASP A 192 4.28 24.52 -1.24
CA ASP A 192 3.81 23.89 0.00
C ASP A 192 4.65 24.34 1.21
N GLY A 193 4.02 24.46 2.39
CA GLY A 193 4.71 24.84 3.61
C GLY A 193 5.79 23.84 4.05
N ARG A 194 5.66 22.56 3.68
CA ARG A 194 6.64 21.50 3.98
C ARG A 194 7.70 21.43 2.89
N TRP A 195 8.96 21.59 3.28
CA TRP A 195 10.08 21.52 2.34
C TRP A 195 10.27 20.10 1.78
N GLU A 196 9.81 19.08 2.51
CA GLU A 196 9.83 17.68 2.08
C GLU A 196 9.01 17.47 0.79
N ILE A 197 7.80 18.07 0.74
CA ILE A 197 6.92 18.02 -0.43
C ILE A 197 7.54 18.79 -1.61
N ARG A 198 8.05 20.00 -1.35
CA ARG A 198 8.75 20.81 -2.36
C ARG A 198 9.96 20.08 -2.95
N ARG A 199 10.71 19.35 -2.11
CA ARG A 199 11.80 18.46 -2.52
C ARG A 199 11.31 17.31 -3.38
N SER A 200 10.20 16.65 -3.02
CA SER A 200 9.61 15.56 -3.81
C SER A 200 9.34 16.02 -5.24
N ILE A 201 8.82 17.24 -5.44
CA ILE A 201 8.61 17.84 -6.77
C ILE A 201 9.93 18.12 -7.48
N ALA A 202 10.92 18.69 -6.79
CA ALA A 202 12.23 18.97 -7.38
C ALA A 202 12.93 17.69 -7.89
N LYS A 203 12.63 16.53 -7.31
CA LYS A 203 13.17 15.22 -7.72
C LYS A 203 12.48 14.64 -8.97
N ARG A 204 11.29 15.10 -9.34
CA ARG A 204 10.51 14.51 -10.42
C ARG A 204 11.12 14.79 -11.79
N GLN A 205 11.27 13.76 -12.61
CA GLN A 205 11.75 13.92 -13.99
C GLN A 205 10.73 14.60 -14.89
N ASP A 206 9.45 14.54 -14.55
CA ASP A 206 8.34 15.19 -15.24
C ASP A 206 7.89 16.50 -14.55
N ALA A 207 8.69 17.03 -13.62
CA ALA A 207 8.41 18.28 -12.94
C ALA A 207 8.14 19.41 -13.95
N PRO A 208 7.04 20.17 -13.80
CA PRO A 208 6.79 21.35 -14.64
C PRO A 208 7.93 22.36 -14.52
N LEU A 209 8.37 22.93 -15.65
CA LEU A 209 9.43 23.95 -15.65
C LEU A 209 9.08 25.16 -14.78
N THR A 210 7.78 25.51 -14.69
CA THR A 210 7.26 26.55 -13.81
C THR A 210 7.46 26.21 -12.33
N ALA A 211 7.24 24.95 -11.93
CA ALA A 211 7.52 24.48 -10.57
C ALA A 211 9.03 24.53 -10.28
N LEU A 212 9.88 24.04 -11.19
CA LEU A 212 11.34 24.11 -11.03
C LEU A 212 11.86 25.55 -10.95
N ALA A 213 11.25 26.48 -11.68
CA ALA A 213 11.59 27.90 -11.62
C ALA A 213 11.28 28.52 -10.24
N LEU A 214 10.15 28.16 -9.63
CA LEU A 214 9.81 28.57 -8.26
C LEU A 214 10.81 27.97 -7.26
N LEU A 215 11.06 26.66 -7.35
CA LEU A 215 11.92 25.92 -6.44
C LEU A 215 13.41 26.29 -6.56
N ALA A 216 13.85 26.86 -7.68
CA ALA A 216 15.22 27.35 -7.85
C ALA A 216 15.57 28.49 -6.88
N SER A 217 14.58 29.14 -6.27
CA SER A 217 14.76 30.19 -5.25
C SER A 217 14.18 29.77 -3.90
N ASP A 218 13.97 28.47 -3.69
CA ASP A 218 13.45 27.93 -2.42
C ASP A 218 14.34 28.32 -1.24
N PRO A 219 13.80 28.67 -0.06
CA PRO A 219 14.62 28.94 1.11
C PRO A 219 15.49 27.74 1.54
N GLU A 220 14.99 26.52 1.36
CA GLU A 220 15.69 25.29 1.78
C GLU A 220 16.77 24.88 0.75
N PRO A 221 18.06 24.88 1.14
CA PRO A 221 19.14 24.52 0.21
C PRO A 221 19.02 23.11 -0.37
N TRP A 222 18.46 22.15 0.37
CA TRP A 222 18.24 20.81 -0.17
C TRP A 222 17.26 20.80 -1.34
N VAL A 223 16.20 21.61 -1.30
CA VAL A 223 15.27 21.73 -2.42
C VAL A 223 16.00 22.27 -3.65
N ARG A 224 16.75 23.38 -3.49
CA ARG A 224 17.54 23.98 -4.59
C ARG A 224 18.60 23.02 -5.13
N PHE A 225 19.20 22.18 -4.28
CA PHE A 225 20.14 21.14 -4.69
C PHE A 225 19.49 20.13 -5.63
N PHE A 226 18.26 19.66 -5.33
CA PHE A 226 17.55 18.74 -6.21
C PHE A 226 17.10 19.41 -7.51
N VAL A 227 16.74 20.70 -7.49
CA VAL A 227 16.51 21.46 -8.73
C VAL A 227 17.78 21.50 -9.58
N ALA A 228 18.95 21.75 -8.97
CA ALA A 228 20.22 21.72 -9.71
C ALA A 228 20.52 20.35 -10.32
N ALA A 229 20.23 19.27 -9.59
CA ALA A 229 20.43 17.88 -10.02
C ALA A 229 19.40 17.40 -11.06
N ASN A 230 18.24 18.05 -11.15
CA ASN A 230 17.16 17.61 -12.02
C ASN A 230 17.56 17.75 -13.52
N PRO A 231 17.45 16.67 -14.33
CA PRO A 231 17.77 16.70 -15.74
C PRO A 231 16.95 17.68 -16.57
N THR A 232 15.72 17.98 -16.18
CA THR A 232 14.81 18.89 -16.91
C THR A 232 14.99 20.36 -16.54
N THR A 233 15.82 20.66 -15.55
CA THR A 233 16.16 22.05 -15.19
C THR A 233 16.84 22.75 -16.36
N SER A 234 16.25 23.87 -16.78
CA SER A 234 16.76 24.68 -17.88
C SER A 234 18.19 25.20 -17.61
N SER A 235 18.96 25.41 -18.68
CA SER A 235 20.32 25.96 -18.59
C SER A 235 20.36 27.30 -17.87
N HIS A 236 19.39 28.19 -18.10
CA HIS A 236 19.28 29.48 -17.42
C HIS A 236 19.09 29.34 -15.91
N LEU A 237 18.21 28.43 -15.45
CA LEU A 237 18.05 28.17 -14.02
C LEU A 237 19.31 27.54 -13.42
N ARG A 238 19.97 26.64 -14.16
CA ARG A 238 21.22 26.01 -13.70
C ARG A 238 22.32 27.06 -13.54
N GLN A 239 22.51 27.98 -14.49
CA GLN A 239 23.48 29.07 -14.40
C GLN A 239 23.22 29.97 -13.17
N ARG A 240 21.96 30.24 -12.84
CA ARG A 240 21.61 30.95 -11.60
C ARG A 240 22.04 30.17 -10.36
N LEU A 241 21.79 28.85 -10.33
CA LEU A 241 22.16 27.97 -9.22
C LEU A 241 23.69 27.77 -9.08
N GLU A 242 24.48 28.03 -10.11
CA GLU A 242 25.95 28.06 -10.00
C GLU A 242 26.47 29.22 -9.15
N GLN A 243 25.63 30.25 -8.94
CA GLN A 243 25.87 31.41 -8.10
C GLN A 243 25.14 31.33 -6.74
N ASP A 244 24.53 30.19 -6.43
CA ASP A 244 23.79 29.98 -5.18
C ASP A 244 24.65 30.26 -3.94
N SER A 245 24.07 30.73 -2.84
CA SER A 245 24.81 30.96 -1.59
C SER A 245 25.38 29.67 -0.98
N ASN A 246 24.71 28.53 -1.21
CA ASN A 246 25.12 27.24 -0.70
C ASN A 246 26.14 26.53 -1.62
N THR A 247 27.26 26.11 -1.04
CA THR A 247 28.36 25.46 -1.75
C THR A 247 27.96 24.16 -2.45
N LYS A 248 27.10 23.33 -1.83
CA LYS A 248 26.64 22.06 -2.40
C LYS A 248 25.74 22.29 -3.61
N VAL A 249 24.86 23.30 -3.55
CA VAL A 249 23.99 23.69 -4.67
C VAL A 249 24.83 24.16 -5.85
N ARG A 250 25.81 25.06 -5.62
CA ARG A 250 26.72 25.52 -6.69
C ARG A 250 27.49 24.37 -7.33
N SER A 251 28.04 23.47 -6.52
CA SER A 251 28.79 22.31 -7.02
C SER A 251 27.90 21.41 -7.87
N MET A 252 26.68 21.09 -7.39
CA MET A 252 25.74 20.28 -8.16
C MET A 252 25.36 20.96 -9.48
N ALA A 253 25.06 22.26 -9.49
CA ALA A 253 24.71 22.99 -10.70
C ALA A 253 25.82 22.92 -11.77
N ARG A 254 27.09 23.05 -11.38
CA ARG A 254 28.24 22.95 -12.30
C ARG A 254 28.43 21.54 -12.86
N HIS A 255 28.13 20.50 -12.08
CA HIS A 255 28.41 19.12 -12.45
C HIS A 255 27.20 18.36 -13.02
N ALA A 256 25.97 18.83 -12.82
CA ALA A 256 24.74 18.16 -13.25
C ALA A 256 24.66 17.86 -14.77
N SER A 257 25.42 18.61 -15.58
CA SER A 257 25.53 18.40 -17.03
C SER A 257 26.50 17.27 -17.44
N THR A 258 27.28 16.73 -16.49
CA THR A 258 28.26 15.68 -16.80
C THR A 258 27.59 14.31 -16.94
N PRO A 259 28.08 13.43 -17.83
CA PRO A 259 27.60 12.05 -17.93
C PRO A 259 27.67 11.29 -16.59
N ALA A 260 28.71 11.55 -15.78
CA ALA A 260 28.88 10.97 -14.45
C ALA A 260 27.79 11.43 -13.46
N ALA A 261 27.40 12.72 -13.49
CA ALA A 261 26.30 13.21 -12.67
C ALA A 261 24.96 12.63 -13.12
N LYS A 262 24.74 12.40 -14.42
CA LYS A 262 23.53 11.70 -14.90
C LYS A 262 23.42 10.28 -14.34
N VAL A 263 24.53 9.55 -14.26
CA VAL A 263 24.60 8.18 -13.71
C VAL A 263 24.49 8.17 -12.18
N ALA A 264 25.20 9.06 -11.48
CA ALA A 264 25.11 9.20 -10.02
C ALA A 264 23.71 9.65 -9.57
N ASN A 265 23.07 10.53 -10.35
CA ASN A 265 21.69 10.92 -10.16
C ASN A 265 20.77 9.72 -10.37
N ALA A 266 20.93 8.95 -11.45
CA ALA A 266 20.15 7.72 -11.66
C ALA A 266 20.26 6.71 -10.51
N LEU A 267 21.43 6.61 -9.86
CA LEU A 267 21.63 5.76 -8.68
C LEU A 267 20.98 6.35 -7.40
N ALA A 268 21.02 7.66 -7.20
CA ALA A 268 20.29 8.33 -6.12
C ALA A 268 18.76 8.29 -6.32
N PHE A 269 18.31 8.19 -7.58
CA PHE A 269 16.90 8.02 -7.97
C PHE A 269 16.43 6.56 -7.89
N GLY A 270 17.31 5.57 -8.05
CA GLY A 270 16.98 4.13 -8.05
C GLY A 270 16.81 3.49 -6.66
N LEU A 271 17.35 4.08 -5.59
CA LEU A 271 17.25 3.50 -4.24
C LEU A 271 15.85 3.61 -3.59
N ASN A 272 14.92 4.34 -4.23
CA ASN A 272 13.51 4.39 -3.80
C ASN A 272 12.57 3.46 -4.60
N GLN A 273 13.09 2.69 -5.57
CA GLN A 273 12.32 1.68 -6.32
C GLN A 273 12.53 0.24 -5.82
N LEU A 274 13.07 0.06 -4.62
CA LEU A 274 12.82 -1.20 -3.93
C LEU A 274 11.32 -1.21 -3.63
N PRO A 275 10.54 -2.24 -4.07
CA PRO A 275 9.18 -2.37 -3.60
C PRO A 275 9.25 -2.32 -2.07
N ALA A 276 8.37 -1.52 -1.45
CA ALA A 276 8.20 -1.54 -0.02
C ALA A 276 8.20 -3.00 0.41
N ARG A 277 9.30 -3.45 1.03
CA ARG A 277 9.37 -4.78 1.64
C ARG A 277 8.17 -4.83 2.54
N GLY A 278 7.36 -5.88 2.32
CA GLY A 278 6.00 -6.00 2.80
C GLY A 278 5.81 -5.40 4.19
N VAL A 279 4.70 -4.68 4.32
CA VAL A 279 4.11 -4.15 5.54
C VAL A 279 4.41 -5.09 6.72
N SER A 280 5.54 -4.87 7.38
CA SER A 280 5.79 -5.39 8.71
C SER A 280 4.96 -4.48 9.58
N ALA A 281 3.87 -5.04 10.12
CA ALA A 281 3.14 -4.43 11.20
C ALA A 281 4.14 -4.09 12.32
N ASP A 282 4.48 -2.81 12.45
CA ASP A 282 5.05 -2.29 13.67
C ASP A 282 3.96 -2.37 14.74
N ASP A 283 4.10 -3.41 15.55
CA ASP A 283 3.36 -3.72 16.75
C ASP A 283 3.40 -2.52 17.72
N PRO A 284 2.27 -1.87 18.04
CA PRO A 284 2.25 -0.71 18.94
C PRO A 284 2.44 -1.07 20.42
N HIS A 285 2.92 -2.28 20.75
CA HIS A 285 3.16 -2.74 22.12
C HIS A 285 4.65 -2.96 22.46
N LYS A 286 5.52 -2.00 22.14
CA LYS A 286 6.86 -1.93 22.76
C LYS A 286 7.15 -0.53 23.31
N LEU A 287 6.73 -0.34 24.56
CA LEU A 287 7.47 0.45 25.55
C LEU A 287 8.60 -0.40 26.12
#